data_AF-A0ABD2MIJ8-F1
#
_entry.id   AF-A0ABD2MIJ8-F1
#
_cell.length_a   1.000
_cell.length_b   1.000
_cell.length_c   1.000
_cell.angle_alpha   90.00
_cell.angle_beta   90.00
_cell.angle_gamma   90.00
#
_symmetry.space_group_name_H-M   'P 1'
#
loop_
_entity.id
_entity.type
_entity.pdbx_description
1 polymer ?
#
loop_
_entity_poly.entity_id
_entity_poly.type
_entity_poly.pdbx_seq_one_letter_code
_entity_poly.pdbx_strand_id
1 'polypeptide(L)'
;MSVDFPPSIDGEAQVFRMMYLIYDHLSDSSRSFSKPPKPEYYSYNLVQVLEKEWRIKKKYKILGKYRAQYEQELQKHEINRQEKANYKPFSMGPPPPDLPPLSKFELPEVDSEGDIPEIPPTKLDPTPEEYSETLEEVTHTNMKQGLLYIPEEFEINLRKYIILGGLHIMNLFYQPPQPQHLVTMILNVTTFVLPKELKDVPFYEPYRTTPPSDEQKTPEELESLLRLQEEGFAKLISVTLTFPTHIMYLEPPVVCMWEETEKIWSTRDIHDVKQNEEKGTVSFRTGKFGIIGLATFRYANLPYQTWEIKPNEDGSILFQLNAAIIMYEFKIKGSSITVTQFQNGPNNALQDIISKTFRITKLKKILREGGVDIFPDYDAFCYVEGSCEKHWPTEYICYYNMAQLAICYNFAWSRWNATEGYRSIVMQMRIFNPELQTQKPHNVVLVTPLSAAFINCTEVTPLFCKDPLEGSKFCCNLWYLMKSTSTIYVRNKIQEISQETTYTLAQLLIGTRILSFS
;
A
#
# COMPACT_ATOMS: atom_id res chain seq x y z
N MET A 1 -20.78 -4.34 -26.05
CA MET A 1 -19.84 -5.43 -26.37
C MET A 1 -20.20 -5.96 -27.74
N SER A 2 -19.19 -6.16 -28.60
CA SER A 2 -19.29 -6.80 -29.91
C SER A 2 -18.41 -8.04 -29.92
N VAL A 3 -18.85 -9.10 -30.59
CA VAL A 3 -18.10 -10.36 -30.70
C VAL A 3 -18.16 -10.82 -32.15
N ASP A 4 -17.01 -11.03 -32.76
CA ASP A 4 -16.88 -11.59 -34.10
C ASP A 4 -16.27 -13.00 -33.99
N PHE A 5 -16.99 -13.98 -34.54
CA PHE A 5 -16.55 -15.38 -34.48
C PHE A 5 -15.59 -15.73 -35.61
N PRO A 6 -14.63 -16.63 -35.36
CA PRO A 6 -13.80 -17.19 -36.42
C PRO A 6 -14.63 -18.08 -37.35
N PRO A 7 -14.17 -18.33 -38.59
CA PRO A 7 -14.86 -19.18 -39.56
C PRO A 7 -15.10 -20.63 -39.09
N SER A 8 -14.39 -21.09 -38.06
CA SER A 8 -14.55 -22.41 -37.46
C SER A 8 -15.85 -22.57 -36.66
N ILE A 9 -16.50 -21.47 -36.28
CA ILE A 9 -17.80 -21.48 -35.60
C ILE A 9 -18.87 -21.14 -36.66
N ASP A 10 -19.53 -22.18 -37.16
CA ASP A 10 -20.58 -22.08 -38.20
C ASP A 10 -21.95 -21.61 -37.66
N GLY A 11 -22.15 -21.70 -36.34
CA GLY A 11 -23.39 -21.33 -35.67
C GLY A 11 -24.55 -22.32 -35.88
N GLU A 12 -24.32 -23.46 -36.52
CA GLU A 12 -25.38 -24.43 -36.80
C GLU A 12 -25.73 -25.22 -35.53
N ALA A 13 -26.99 -25.19 -35.11
CA ALA A 13 -27.47 -25.81 -33.88
C ALA A 13 -26.66 -25.38 -32.64
N GLN A 14 -26.21 -24.13 -32.60
CA GLN A 14 -25.47 -23.53 -31.49
C GLN A 14 -26.17 -22.25 -31.01
N VAL A 15 -26.00 -21.94 -29.73
CA VAL A 15 -26.54 -20.74 -29.08
C VAL A 15 -25.41 -20.04 -28.36
N PHE A 16 -25.11 -18.82 -28.80
CA PHE A 16 -24.22 -17.93 -28.08
C PHE A 16 -24.99 -17.20 -26.98
N ARG A 17 -24.46 -17.23 -25.76
CA ARG A 17 -24.96 -16.45 -24.63
C ARG A 17 -23.91 -15.45 -24.20
N MET A 18 -24.34 -14.19 -24.12
CA MET A 18 -23.57 -13.13 -23.48
C MET A 18 -24.33 -12.62 -22.25
N MET A 19 -23.63 -12.47 -21.14
CA MET A 19 -24.17 -11.89 -19.91
C MET A 19 -23.22 -10.84 -19.36
N TYR A 20 -23.77 -9.72 -18.89
CA TYR A 20 -23.04 -8.69 -18.17
C TYR A 20 -23.51 -8.66 -16.72
N LEU A 21 -22.58 -8.87 -15.79
CA LEU A 21 -22.81 -8.78 -14.36
C LEU A 21 -22.15 -7.52 -13.84
N ILE A 22 -22.89 -6.70 -13.10
CA ILE A 22 -22.38 -5.42 -12.56
C ILE A 22 -21.39 -5.67 -11.41
N TYR A 23 -21.46 -6.81 -10.74
CA TYR A 23 -20.64 -7.15 -9.59
C TYR A 23 -19.72 -8.35 -9.88
N ASP A 24 -18.58 -8.35 -9.22
CA ASP A 24 -17.61 -9.44 -9.23
C ASP A 24 -17.80 -10.32 -8.01
N HIS A 25 -18.02 -11.61 -8.25
CA HIS A 25 -18.23 -12.66 -7.24
C HIS A 25 -17.20 -13.79 -7.34
N LEU A 26 -16.14 -13.58 -8.12
CA LEU A 26 -15.12 -14.59 -8.39
C LEU A 26 -13.80 -14.21 -7.73
N SER A 27 -13.47 -12.91 -7.72
CA SER A 27 -12.21 -12.44 -7.15
C SER A 27 -12.03 -12.86 -5.69
N ASP A 28 -13.07 -12.90 -4.89
CA ASP A 28 -12.99 -13.32 -3.48
C ASP A 28 -12.55 -14.79 -3.31
N SER A 29 -12.85 -15.63 -4.29
CA SER A 29 -12.42 -17.03 -4.33
C SER A 29 -10.99 -17.21 -4.87
N SER A 30 -10.35 -16.14 -5.35
CA SER A 30 -9.03 -16.21 -5.95
C SER A 30 -7.92 -16.29 -4.92
N ARG A 31 -6.87 -17.06 -5.23
CA ARG A 31 -5.70 -17.23 -4.36
C ARG A 31 -4.99 -15.92 -4.00
N SER A 32 -4.96 -14.95 -4.92
CA SER A 32 -4.27 -13.67 -4.71
C SER A 32 -5.13 -12.63 -4.01
N PHE A 33 -6.43 -12.88 -3.78
CA PHE A 33 -7.33 -11.89 -3.20
C PHE A 33 -7.16 -11.73 -1.69
N SER A 34 -7.02 -12.86 -0.99
CA SER A 34 -6.90 -12.85 0.46
C SER A 34 -5.54 -12.33 0.88
N LYS A 35 -5.54 -11.31 1.73
CA LYS A 35 -4.32 -10.76 2.29
C LYS A 35 -3.84 -11.60 3.49
N PRO A 36 -2.52 -11.70 3.73
CA PRO A 36 -1.99 -12.29 4.96
C PRO A 36 -2.48 -11.49 6.17
N PRO A 37 -2.57 -12.09 7.37
CA PRO A 37 -3.05 -11.39 8.56
C PRO A 37 -2.26 -10.10 8.81
N LYS A 38 -2.97 -9.06 9.25
CA LYS A 38 -2.33 -7.77 9.58
C LYS A 38 -1.24 -8.00 10.63
N PRO A 39 0.01 -7.55 10.39
CA PRO A 39 1.08 -7.71 11.37
C PRO A 39 0.71 -7.11 12.73
N GLU A 40 1.06 -7.81 13.82
CA GLU A 40 0.75 -7.38 15.19
C GLU A 40 1.25 -5.98 15.53
N TYR A 41 2.36 -5.59 14.89
CA TYR A 41 2.95 -4.27 15.04
C TYR A 41 1.95 -3.13 14.80
N TYR A 42 1.00 -3.29 13.88
CA TYR A 42 -0.03 -2.27 13.62
C TYR A 42 -1.12 -2.17 14.70
N SER A 43 -1.12 -3.08 15.67
CA SER A 43 -2.06 -3.09 16.80
C SER A 43 -1.44 -2.50 18.07
N TYR A 44 -0.12 -2.30 18.10
CA TYR A 44 0.55 -1.72 19.26
C TYR A 44 0.32 -0.22 19.34
N ASN A 45 0.19 0.28 20.57
CA ASN A 45 0.26 1.71 20.82
C ASN A 45 1.72 2.16 20.95
N LEU A 46 1.95 3.47 20.82
CA LEU A 46 3.32 4.03 20.85
C LEU A 46 4.03 3.72 22.17
N VAL A 47 3.33 3.77 23.32
CA VAL A 47 3.92 3.50 24.63
C VAL A 47 4.45 2.07 24.74
N GLN A 48 3.68 1.08 24.26
CA GLN A 48 4.08 -0.32 24.23
C GLN A 48 5.33 -0.54 23.35
N VAL A 49 5.39 0.13 22.19
CA VAL A 49 6.56 0.02 21.32
C VAL A 49 7.79 0.67 21.96
N LEU A 50 7.64 1.85 22.55
CA LEU A 50 8.74 2.53 23.25
C LEU A 50 9.22 1.74 24.47
N GLU A 51 8.33 1.07 25.19
CA GLU A 51 8.70 0.19 26.31
C GLU A 51 9.50 -1.02 25.83
N LYS A 52 9.08 -1.65 24.72
CA LYS A 52 9.85 -2.74 24.08
C LYS A 52 11.22 -2.25 23.62
N GLU A 53 11.28 -1.10 22.97
CA GLU A 53 12.53 -0.46 22.52
C GLU A 53 13.47 -0.18 23.69
N TRP A 54 12.95 0.39 24.79
CA TRP A 54 13.69 0.63 26.01
C TRP A 54 14.27 -0.65 26.62
N ARG A 55 13.47 -1.74 26.64
CA ARG A 55 13.92 -3.06 27.11
C ARG A 55 15.04 -3.62 26.24
N ILE A 56 14.93 -3.52 24.91
CA ILE A 56 15.98 -3.93 23.97
C ILE A 56 17.28 -3.16 24.24
N LYS A 57 17.19 -1.83 24.33
CA LYS A 57 18.33 -0.95 24.67
C LYS A 57 18.98 -1.36 25.99
N LYS A 58 18.18 -1.69 27.01
CA LYS A 58 18.68 -2.10 28.32
C LYS A 58 19.34 -3.48 28.28
N LYS A 59 18.74 -4.47 27.61
CA LYS A 59 19.33 -5.81 27.39
C LYS A 59 20.67 -5.70 26.65
N TYR A 60 20.76 -4.85 25.62
CA TYR A 60 22.01 -4.60 24.90
C TYR A 60 23.10 -3.99 25.79
N LYS A 61 22.76 -3.03 26.66
CA LYS A 61 23.70 -2.47 27.65
C LYS A 61 24.22 -3.53 28.64
N ILE A 62 23.35 -4.42 29.12
CA ILE A 62 23.74 -5.54 30.00
C ILE A 62 24.72 -6.43 29.25
N LEU A 63 24.36 -6.86 28.04
CA LEU A 63 25.17 -7.74 27.21
C LEU A 63 26.57 -7.15 26.95
N GLY A 64 26.65 -5.86 26.62
CA GLY A 64 27.92 -5.17 26.42
C GLY A 64 28.81 -5.18 27.66
N LYS A 65 28.24 -4.97 28.86
CA LYS A 65 28.98 -5.05 30.13
C LYS A 65 29.53 -6.46 30.38
N TYR A 66 28.70 -7.49 30.19
CA TYR A 66 29.12 -8.89 30.39
C TYR A 66 30.21 -9.31 29.39
N ARG A 67 30.10 -8.89 28.13
CA ARG A 67 31.16 -9.10 27.11
C ARG A 67 32.47 -8.44 27.54
N ALA A 68 32.45 -7.17 27.95
CA ALA A 68 33.64 -6.48 28.40
C ALA A 68 34.29 -7.12 29.64
N GLN A 69 33.46 -7.59 30.60
CA GLN A 69 33.96 -8.32 31.77
C GLN A 69 34.65 -9.63 31.38
N TYR A 70 34.01 -10.41 30.49
CA TYR A 70 34.57 -11.66 29.99
C TYR A 70 35.86 -11.46 29.20
N GLU A 71 35.94 -10.44 28.36
CA GLU A 71 37.16 -10.07 27.63
C GLU A 71 38.32 -9.68 28.58
N GLN A 72 38.01 -8.96 29.66
CA GLN A 72 39.02 -8.65 30.69
C GLN A 72 39.51 -9.91 31.42
N GLU A 73 38.63 -10.86 31.70
CA GLU A 73 39.02 -12.15 32.28
C GLU A 73 39.91 -12.94 31.32
N LEU A 74 39.56 -13.00 30.03
CA LEU A 74 40.39 -13.63 29.00
C LEU A 74 41.79 -13.02 28.93
N GLN A 75 41.90 -11.69 28.89
CA GLN A 75 43.19 -10.99 28.86
C GLN A 75 44.04 -11.29 30.10
N LYS A 76 43.44 -11.29 31.30
CA LYS A 76 44.16 -11.64 32.54
C LYS A 76 44.69 -13.08 32.49
N HIS A 77 43.88 -14.01 31.96
CA HIS A 77 44.29 -15.40 31.78
C HIS A 77 45.43 -15.55 30.76
N GLU A 78 45.40 -14.81 29.66
CA GLU A 78 46.48 -14.79 28.66
C GLU A 78 47.78 -14.22 29.22
N ILE A 79 47.72 -13.09 29.94
CA ILE A 79 48.89 -12.48 30.59
C ILE A 79 49.49 -13.45 31.60
N ASN A 80 48.69 -14.05 32.48
CA ASN A 80 49.20 -15.02 33.46
C ASN A 80 49.82 -16.25 32.76
N ARG A 81 49.23 -16.72 31.65
CA ARG A 81 49.80 -17.81 30.85
C ARG A 81 51.18 -17.44 30.28
N GLN A 82 51.33 -16.21 29.79
CA GLN A 82 52.61 -15.70 29.28
C GLN A 82 53.64 -15.52 30.41
N GLU A 83 53.24 -15.00 31.57
CA GLU A 83 54.11 -14.85 32.74
C GLU A 83 54.62 -16.21 33.24
N LYS A 84 53.76 -17.24 33.29
CA LYS A 84 54.17 -18.60 33.63
C LYS A 84 55.11 -19.22 32.61
N ALA A 85 54.89 -18.98 31.32
CA ALA A 85 55.79 -19.46 30.27
C ALA A 85 57.17 -18.79 30.33
N ASN A 86 57.24 -17.52 30.73
CA ASN A 86 58.48 -16.76 30.86
C ASN A 86 59.17 -16.90 32.23
N TYR A 87 58.52 -17.53 33.22
CA TYR A 87 59.07 -17.70 34.56
C TYR A 87 60.27 -18.67 34.56
N LYS A 88 61.43 -18.16 34.98
CA LYS A 88 62.65 -18.97 35.19
C LYS A 88 62.81 -19.30 36.69
N PRO A 89 63.04 -20.56 37.08
CA PRO A 89 63.09 -21.00 38.49
C PRO A 89 64.14 -20.34 39.40
N PHE A 90 65.11 -19.62 38.84
CA PHE A 90 66.18 -18.94 39.59
C PHE A 90 65.94 -17.43 39.80
N SER A 91 64.76 -16.92 39.42
CA SER A 91 64.32 -15.55 39.72
C SER A 91 63.90 -15.45 41.19
N MET A 92 64.36 -14.42 41.92
CA MET A 92 64.11 -14.17 43.36
C MET A 92 62.66 -13.74 43.70
N GLY A 93 61.67 -14.16 42.91
CA GLY A 93 60.26 -13.83 43.08
C GLY A 93 59.35 -15.07 43.14
N PRO A 94 58.24 -15.01 43.89
CA PRO A 94 57.26 -16.10 43.92
C PRO A 94 56.66 -16.37 42.53
N PRO A 95 56.32 -17.63 42.19
CA PRO A 95 55.74 -17.98 40.91
C PRO A 95 54.35 -17.33 40.72
N PRO A 96 53.91 -17.07 39.47
CA PRO A 96 52.60 -16.47 39.21
C PRO A 96 51.46 -17.36 39.76
N PRO A 97 50.44 -16.77 40.42
CA PRO A 97 49.36 -17.54 41.04
C PRO A 97 48.50 -18.31 40.01
N ASP A 98 47.95 -19.45 40.42
CA ASP A 98 46.94 -20.18 39.63
C ASP A 98 45.61 -19.41 39.65
N LEU A 99 45.18 -18.91 38.48
CA LEU A 99 43.86 -18.32 38.34
C LEU A 99 42.80 -19.43 38.29
N PRO A 100 41.60 -19.20 38.88
CA PRO A 100 40.48 -20.11 38.77
C PRO A 100 40.08 -20.33 37.29
N PRO A 101 39.44 -21.45 36.92
CA PRO A 101 39.01 -21.69 35.54
C PRO A 101 38.11 -20.55 35.04
N LEU A 102 38.27 -20.16 33.78
CA LEU A 102 37.38 -19.19 33.13
C LEU A 102 35.94 -19.63 33.33
N SER A 103 35.13 -18.73 33.89
CA SER A 103 33.69 -18.94 33.98
C SER A 103 33.13 -19.15 32.57
N LYS A 104 32.19 -20.08 32.40
CA LYS A 104 31.49 -20.19 31.12
C LYS A 104 30.75 -18.88 30.90
N PHE A 105 30.81 -18.35 29.69
CA PHE A 105 30.00 -17.20 29.30
C PHE A 105 28.52 -17.61 29.36
N GLU A 106 27.88 -17.36 30.49
CA GLU A 106 26.46 -17.59 30.72
C GLU A 106 25.76 -16.25 30.76
N LEU A 107 24.84 -16.06 29.81
CA LEU A 107 24.03 -14.85 29.74
C LEU A 107 23.07 -14.83 30.93
N PRO A 108 22.93 -13.70 31.64
CA PRO A 108 21.83 -13.56 32.59
C PRO A 108 20.50 -13.67 31.85
N GLU A 109 19.64 -14.58 32.28
CA GLU A 109 18.24 -14.62 31.86
C GLU A 109 17.52 -13.40 32.47
N VAL A 110 17.56 -12.27 31.76
CA VAL A 110 16.81 -11.05 32.12
C VAL A 110 15.38 -11.19 31.60
N ASP A 111 14.62 -12.07 32.25
CA ASP A 111 13.24 -12.39 31.88
C ASP A 111 12.19 -11.87 32.88
N SER A 112 12.59 -11.38 34.06
CA SER A 112 11.66 -10.90 35.09
C SER A 112 11.44 -9.37 35.06
N GLU A 113 10.18 -8.96 35.19
CA GLU A 113 9.71 -7.56 35.22
C GLU A 113 10.29 -6.72 36.39
N GLY A 114 10.93 -7.34 37.38
CA GLY A 114 11.23 -6.72 38.68
C GLY A 114 12.67 -6.28 38.92
N ASP A 115 13.67 -6.96 38.37
CA ASP A 115 15.07 -6.77 38.77
C ASP A 115 15.94 -6.43 37.58
N ILE A 116 15.88 -5.16 37.16
CA ILE A 116 16.73 -4.68 36.08
C ILE A 116 17.80 -3.74 36.64
N PRO A 117 19.05 -4.20 36.85
CA PRO A 117 20.12 -3.43 37.47
C PRO A 117 20.36 -2.08 36.79
N GLU A 118 20.69 -1.06 37.56
CA GLU A 118 21.23 0.19 37.01
C GLU A 118 22.65 -0.06 36.50
N ILE A 119 22.87 0.22 35.22
CA ILE A 119 24.15 -0.02 34.55
C ILE A 119 24.81 1.34 34.34
N PRO A 120 26.07 1.52 34.78
CA PRO A 120 26.83 2.74 34.49
C PRO A 120 26.94 2.96 32.98
N PRO A 121 26.97 4.22 32.52
CA PRO A 121 27.09 4.53 31.10
C PRO A 121 28.40 3.94 30.54
N THR A 122 28.25 2.92 29.70
CA THR A 122 29.37 2.26 28.99
C THR A 122 29.26 2.64 27.52
N LYS A 123 30.37 3.07 26.90
CA LYS A 123 30.41 3.33 25.46
C LYS A 123 30.39 1.98 24.73
N LEU A 124 29.37 1.76 23.91
CA LEU A 124 29.18 0.56 23.10
C LEU A 124 29.09 1.00 21.64
N ASP A 125 29.74 0.24 20.75
CA ASP A 125 29.70 0.44 19.31
C ASP A 125 29.12 -0.84 18.66
N PRO A 126 27.97 -0.77 17.94
CA PRO A 126 27.09 0.40 17.80
C PRO A 126 26.45 0.82 19.13
N THR A 127 25.99 2.07 19.19
CA THR A 127 25.28 2.60 20.36
C THR A 127 23.96 1.85 20.60
N PRO A 128 23.40 1.85 21.82
CA PRO A 128 22.11 1.20 22.07
C PRO A 128 20.97 1.73 21.19
N GLU A 129 21.03 3.00 20.78
CA GLU A 129 20.05 3.60 19.87
C GLU A 129 20.18 3.03 18.47
N GLU A 130 21.37 3.10 17.88
CA GLU A 130 21.67 2.50 16.56
C GLU A 130 21.35 1.00 16.54
N TYR A 131 21.67 0.26 17.60
CA TYR A 131 21.34 -1.16 17.70
C TYR A 131 19.81 -1.41 17.69
N SER A 132 19.03 -0.60 18.41
CA SER A 132 17.58 -0.75 18.41
C SER A 132 16.94 -0.39 17.07
N GLU A 133 17.47 0.64 16.41
CA GLU A 133 16.96 1.09 15.10
C GLU A 133 17.31 0.08 13.99
N THR A 134 18.52 -0.47 14.00
CA THR A 134 18.92 -1.54 13.07
C THR A 134 18.08 -2.80 13.25
N LEU A 135 17.79 -3.21 14.49
CA LEU A 135 16.91 -4.35 14.75
C LEU A 135 15.48 -4.10 14.22
N GLU A 136 14.97 -2.89 14.40
CA GLU A 136 13.65 -2.50 13.88
C GLU A 136 13.64 -2.51 12.35
N GLU A 137 14.67 -1.97 11.69
CA GLU A 137 14.80 -1.95 10.23
C GLU A 137 14.85 -3.36 9.65
N VAL A 138 15.60 -4.28 10.27
CA VAL A 138 15.63 -5.70 9.87
C VAL A 138 14.25 -6.33 10.05
N THR A 139 13.58 -6.08 11.18
CA THR A 139 12.24 -6.61 11.45
C THR A 139 11.22 -6.09 10.44
N HIS A 140 11.29 -4.80 10.11
CA HIS A 140 10.44 -4.14 9.12
C HIS A 140 10.66 -4.69 7.71
N THR A 141 11.92 -4.89 7.33
CA THR A 141 12.30 -5.47 6.03
C THR A 141 11.78 -6.90 5.88
N ASN A 142 11.98 -7.73 6.91
CA ASN A 142 11.48 -9.10 6.94
C ASN A 142 9.94 -9.14 6.89
N MET A 143 9.26 -8.23 7.61
CA MET A 143 7.80 -8.09 7.55
C MET A 143 7.34 -7.76 6.14
N LYS A 144 7.98 -6.80 5.46
CA LYS A 144 7.65 -6.42 4.08
C LYS A 144 7.81 -7.58 3.10
N GLN A 145 8.88 -8.37 3.23
CA GLN A 145 9.08 -9.56 2.41
C GLN A 145 7.97 -10.60 2.64
N GLY A 146 7.56 -10.82 3.89
CA GLY A 146 6.44 -11.73 4.22
C GLY A 146 5.07 -11.24 3.74
N LEU A 147 4.93 -9.94 3.44
CA LEU A 147 3.69 -9.37 2.89
C LEU A 147 3.66 -9.42 1.36
N LEU A 148 4.76 -9.63 0.64
CA LEU A 148 4.76 -9.60 -0.81
C LEU A 148 4.04 -10.84 -1.39
N TYR A 149 3.18 -10.64 -2.39
CA TYR A 149 2.63 -11.73 -3.20
C TYR A 149 3.33 -11.79 -4.55
N ILE A 150 3.86 -12.97 -4.87
CA ILE A 150 4.53 -13.23 -6.15
C ILE A 150 3.53 -14.00 -7.03
N PRO A 151 2.94 -13.38 -8.06
CA PRO A 151 2.03 -14.06 -8.97
C PRO A 151 2.78 -15.03 -9.88
N GLU A 152 2.09 -16.07 -10.34
CA GLU A 152 2.58 -16.95 -11.41
C GLU A 152 2.56 -16.24 -12.78
N GLU A 153 3.15 -16.86 -13.79
CA GLU A 153 3.13 -16.35 -15.15
C GLU A 153 1.69 -16.16 -15.64
N PHE A 154 1.37 -14.96 -16.16
CA PHE A 154 0.04 -14.53 -16.59
C PHE A 154 -1.02 -14.34 -15.50
N GLU A 155 -0.72 -14.58 -14.22
CA GLU A 155 -1.66 -14.34 -13.13
C GLU A 155 -1.77 -12.84 -12.80
N ILE A 156 -3.00 -12.35 -12.65
CA ILE A 156 -3.26 -11.03 -12.10
C ILE A 156 -3.19 -11.08 -10.57
N ASN A 157 -2.27 -10.30 -10.01
CA ASN A 157 -2.17 -10.09 -8.57
C ASN A 157 -3.30 -9.16 -8.09
N LEU A 158 -4.34 -9.72 -7.45
CA LEU A 158 -5.49 -8.96 -6.93
C LEU A 158 -5.20 -8.12 -5.67
N ARG A 159 -3.98 -8.16 -5.14
CA ARG A 159 -3.51 -7.21 -4.11
C ARG A 159 -3.02 -5.91 -4.75
N LYS A 160 -2.55 -6.00 -6.00
CA LYS A 160 -2.08 -4.88 -6.83
C LYS A 160 -3.20 -4.33 -7.73
N TYR A 161 -4.02 -5.21 -8.28
CA TYR A 161 -5.13 -4.91 -9.19
C TYR A 161 -6.49 -5.19 -8.54
N ILE A 162 -7.53 -4.55 -9.05
CA ILE A 162 -8.92 -4.83 -8.68
C ILE A 162 -9.73 -4.97 -9.95
N ILE A 163 -10.63 -5.96 -10.01
CA ILE A 163 -11.55 -6.09 -11.14
C ILE A 163 -12.64 -5.04 -10.99
N LEU A 164 -12.76 -4.17 -11.99
CA LEU A 164 -13.74 -3.10 -12.03
C LEU A 164 -14.53 -3.15 -13.34
N GLY A 165 -15.72 -2.57 -13.33
CA GLY A 165 -16.56 -2.49 -14.53
C GLY A 165 -17.44 -3.69 -14.79
N GLY A 166 -17.53 -4.61 -13.83
CA GLY A 166 -18.34 -5.80 -13.93
C GLY A 166 -17.66 -6.93 -14.70
N LEU A 167 -18.38 -8.04 -14.83
CA LEU A 167 -17.94 -9.25 -15.50
C LEU A 167 -18.70 -9.45 -16.81
N HIS A 168 -17.97 -9.80 -17.86
CA HIS A 168 -18.53 -10.14 -19.17
C HIS A 168 -18.41 -11.64 -19.38
N ILE A 169 -19.53 -12.36 -19.33
CA ILE A 169 -19.57 -13.80 -19.50
C ILE A 169 -19.94 -14.13 -20.94
N MET A 170 -19.12 -14.95 -21.58
CA MET A 170 -19.38 -15.51 -22.91
C MET A 170 -19.47 -17.03 -22.81
N ASN A 171 -20.55 -17.62 -23.33
CA ASN A 171 -20.69 -19.07 -23.44
C ASN A 171 -21.24 -19.45 -24.80
N LEU A 172 -20.86 -20.65 -25.25
CA LEU A 172 -21.39 -21.26 -26.46
C LEU A 172 -22.02 -22.61 -26.07
N PHE A 173 -23.30 -22.77 -26.35
CA PHE A 173 -24.06 -23.97 -26.02
C PHE A 173 -24.58 -24.66 -27.26
N TYR A 174 -24.76 -25.97 -27.21
CA TYR A 174 -25.57 -26.67 -28.21
C TYR A 174 -27.02 -26.21 -28.09
N GLN A 175 -27.64 -25.89 -29.22
CA GLN A 175 -29.02 -25.46 -29.27
C GLN A 175 -29.91 -26.60 -28.74
N PRO A 176 -30.71 -26.35 -27.69
CA PRO A 176 -31.63 -27.36 -27.20
C PRO A 176 -32.71 -27.62 -28.27
N PRO A 177 -33.27 -28.85 -28.35
CA PRO A 177 -34.30 -29.22 -29.32
C PRO A 177 -35.45 -28.21 -29.32
N GLN A 178 -35.70 -27.60 -30.48
CA GLN A 178 -36.81 -26.66 -30.67
C GLN A 178 -38.05 -27.39 -31.20
N PRO A 179 -39.28 -26.91 -30.91
CA PRO A 179 -40.49 -27.45 -31.50
C PRO A 179 -40.45 -27.38 -33.03
N GLN A 180 -40.76 -28.48 -33.71
CA GLN A 180 -40.89 -28.51 -35.16
C GLN A 180 -42.36 -28.57 -35.57
N HIS A 181 -42.76 -27.68 -36.48
CA HIS A 181 -44.09 -27.69 -37.08
C HIS A 181 -44.10 -28.64 -38.29
N LEU A 182 -44.85 -29.74 -38.19
CA LEU A 182 -45.03 -30.66 -39.30
C LEU A 182 -46.24 -30.21 -40.13
N VAL A 183 -45.96 -29.65 -41.31
CA VAL A 183 -46.94 -29.03 -42.24
C VAL A 183 -48.07 -29.99 -42.65
N THR A 184 -47.84 -31.30 -42.58
CA THR A 184 -48.77 -32.34 -43.04
C THR A 184 -49.84 -32.75 -42.03
N MET A 185 -49.78 -32.34 -40.75
CA MET A 185 -50.67 -32.91 -39.71
C MET A 185 -51.19 -31.94 -38.62
N ILE A 186 -51.00 -30.62 -38.72
CA ILE A 186 -51.36 -29.66 -37.63
C ILE A 186 -50.84 -30.17 -36.26
N LEU A 187 -49.64 -30.75 -36.25
CA LEU A 187 -49.07 -31.44 -35.09
C LEU A 187 -47.72 -30.82 -34.78
N ASN A 188 -47.59 -30.31 -33.56
CA ASN A 188 -46.35 -29.76 -33.05
C ASN A 188 -45.65 -30.89 -32.29
N VAL A 189 -44.50 -31.34 -32.80
CA VAL A 189 -43.70 -32.38 -32.14
C VAL A 189 -42.46 -31.71 -31.57
N THR A 190 -42.26 -31.89 -30.26
CA THR A 190 -41.02 -31.51 -29.58
C THR A 190 -40.40 -32.78 -29.03
N THR A 191 -39.27 -33.20 -29.59
CA THR A 191 -38.49 -34.33 -29.08
C THR A 191 -37.73 -33.87 -27.82
N PHE A 192 -38.20 -34.30 -26.66
CA PHE A 192 -37.51 -34.05 -25.39
C PHE A 192 -36.38 -35.05 -25.20
N VAL A 193 -35.14 -34.57 -25.28
CA VAL A 193 -33.96 -35.35 -24.88
C VAL A 193 -33.75 -35.14 -23.37
N LEU A 194 -33.69 -36.23 -22.60
CA LEU A 194 -33.43 -36.22 -21.14
C LEU A 194 -32.02 -36.80 -20.86
N PRO A 195 -31.25 -36.23 -19.92
CA PRO A 195 -31.59 -35.08 -19.08
C PRO A 195 -31.53 -33.74 -19.83
N LYS A 196 -32.38 -32.78 -19.43
CA LYS A 196 -32.43 -31.43 -20.00
C LYS A 196 -31.30 -30.56 -19.44
N GLU A 197 -30.09 -30.87 -19.84
CA GLU A 197 -28.91 -30.12 -19.44
C GLU A 197 -28.37 -29.32 -20.64
N LEU A 198 -28.06 -28.05 -20.39
CA LEU A 198 -27.30 -27.24 -21.35
C LEU A 198 -25.92 -27.86 -21.49
N LYS A 199 -25.51 -28.11 -22.73
CA LYS A 199 -24.19 -28.65 -23.04
C LYS A 199 -23.36 -27.57 -23.70
N ASP A 200 -22.20 -27.28 -23.12
CA ASP A 200 -21.22 -26.39 -23.73
C ASP A 200 -20.68 -27.00 -25.02
N VAL A 201 -20.46 -26.15 -26.02
CA VAL A 201 -19.73 -26.50 -27.24
C VAL A 201 -18.24 -26.34 -26.93
N PRO A 202 -17.43 -27.41 -26.99
CA PRO A 202 -16.02 -27.29 -26.73
C PRO A 202 -15.36 -26.46 -27.83
N PHE A 203 -14.76 -25.35 -27.43
CA PHE A 203 -13.98 -24.49 -28.32
C PHE A 203 -12.72 -24.04 -27.58
N TYR A 204 -11.56 -24.41 -28.12
CA TYR A 204 -10.27 -23.95 -27.65
C TYR A 204 -9.31 -23.87 -28.83
N GLU A 205 -8.85 -22.66 -29.15
CA GLU A 205 -7.82 -22.41 -30.15
C GLU A 205 -6.57 -21.86 -29.45
N PRO A 206 -5.55 -22.69 -29.19
CA PRO A 206 -4.33 -22.22 -28.54
C PRO A 206 -3.54 -21.32 -29.48
N TYR A 207 -3.18 -20.13 -29.01
CA TYR A 207 -2.29 -19.24 -29.72
C TYR A 207 -1.10 -18.90 -28.83
N ARG A 208 0.11 -19.11 -29.35
CA ARG A 208 1.36 -18.73 -28.68
C ARG A 208 2.03 -17.65 -29.50
N THR A 209 2.29 -16.52 -28.88
CA THR A 209 3.13 -15.49 -29.48
C THR A 209 4.54 -16.04 -29.65
N THR A 210 5.13 -15.86 -30.82
CA THR A 210 6.57 -16.09 -30.98
C THR A 210 7.30 -15.04 -30.14
N PRO A 211 8.22 -15.41 -29.25
CA PRO A 211 8.97 -14.44 -28.49
C PRO A 211 9.72 -13.49 -29.45
N PRO A 212 9.87 -12.20 -29.08
CA PRO A 212 10.71 -11.29 -29.85
C PRO A 212 12.12 -11.87 -29.90
N SER A 213 12.63 -12.13 -31.12
CA SER A 213 14.01 -12.56 -31.32
C SER A 213 14.85 -11.31 -31.55
N ASP A 214 15.99 -11.19 -30.86
CA ASP A 214 16.95 -10.09 -30.99
C ASP A 214 17.75 -10.12 -32.31
N GLU A 215 17.54 -11.15 -33.13
CA GLU A 215 18.16 -11.27 -34.45
C GLU A 215 17.47 -10.33 -35.45
N GLN A 216 18.26 -9.57 -36.23
CA GLN A 216 17.78 -8.78 -37.35
C GLN A 216 17.17 -9.71 -38.41
N LYS A 217 15.86 -9.92 -38.32
CA LYS A 217 15.10 -10.71 -39.29
C LYS A 217 15.12 -10.01 -40.65
N THR A 218 15.26 -10.78 -41.70
CA THR A 218 15.18 -10.26 -43.07
C THR A 218 13.76 -9.73 -43.36
N PRO A 219 13.59 -8.79 -44.31
CA PRO A 219 12.26 -8.27 -44.66
C PRO A 219 11.26 -9.36 -45.09
N GLU A 220 11.73 -10.42 -45.75
CA GLU A 220 10.90 -11.56 -46.18
C GLU A 220 10.46 -12.43 -44.99
N GLU A 221 11.34 -12.68 -44.03
CA GLU A 221 11.00 -13.40 -42.79
C GLU A 221 9.99 -12.61 -41.96
N LEU A 222 10.13 -11.28 -41.90
CA LEU A 222 9.19 -10.41 -41.22
C LEU A 222 7.79 -10.48 -41.85
N GLU A 223 7.69 -10.43 -43.18
CA GLU A 223 6.40 -10.58 -43.87
C GLU A 223 5.77 -11.95 -43.63
N SER A 224 6.57 -13.03 -43.65
CA SER A 224 6.09 -14.38 -43.37
C SER A 224 5.55 -14.54 -41.94
N LEU A 225 6.22 -13.92 -40.96
CA LEU A 225 5.78 -13.92 -39.56
C LEU A 225 4.48 -13.12 -39.37
N LEU A 226 4.36 -11.97 -40.03
CA LEU A 226 3.14 -11.18 -40.00
C LEU A 226 1.96 -11.96 -40.58
N ARG A 227 2.14 -12.66 -41.71
CA ARG A 227 1.10 -13.51 -42.30
C ARG A 227 0.69 -14.65 -41.36
N LEU A 228 1.65 -15.36 -40.77
CA LEU A 228 1.37 -16.42 -39.78
C LEU A 228 0.63 -15.89 -38.55
N GLN A 229 0.96 -14.67 -38.11
CA GLN A 229 0.28 -13.99 -37.03
C GLN A 229 -1.16 -13.64 -37.40
N GLU A 230 -1.40 -13.09 -38.59
CA GLU A 230 -2.75 -12.79 -39.09
C GLU A 230 -3.61 -14.04 -39.24
N GLU A 231 -3.05 -15.13 -39.76
CA GLU A 231 -3.72 -16.43 -39.85
C GLU A 231 -4.06 -16.99 -38.47
N GLY A 232 -3.14 -16.88 -37.51
CA GLY A 232 -3.39 -17.27 -36.13
C GLY A 232 -4.53 -16.45 -35.50
N PHE A 233 -4.50 -15.13 -35.69
CA PHE A 233 -5.54 -14.23 -35.20
C PHE A 233 -6.90 -14.48 -35.84
N ALA A 234 -6.96 -14.86 -37.13
CA ALA A 234 -8.21 -15.16 -37.82
C ALA A 234 -8.95 -16.38 -37.26
N LYS A 235 -8.26 -17.26 -36.53
CA LYS A 235 -8.85 -18.42 -35.84
C LYS A 235 -9.38 -18.10 -34.44
N LEU A 236 -9.05 -16.92 -33.90
CA LEU A 236 -9.47 -16.48 -32.58
C LEU A 236 -10.79 -15.69 -32.62
N ILE A 237 -11.50 -15.70 -31.50
CA ILE A 237 -12.68 -14.86 -31.28
C ILE A 237 -12.22 -13.41 -31.09
N SER A 238 -12.77 -12.49 -31.86
CA SER A 238 -12.54 -11.05 -31.70
C SER A 238 -13.61 -10.46 -30.79
N VAL A 239 -13.20 -9.78 -29.73
CA VAL A 239 -14.08 -9.18 -28.74
C VAL A 239 -13.80 -7.70 -28.62
N THR A 240 -14.84 -6.87 -28.61
CA THR A 240 -14.76 -5.45 -28.31
C THR A 240 -15.68 -5.09 -27.14
N LEU A 241 -15.09 -4.58 -26.06
CA LEU A 241 -15.79 -4.09 -24.87
C LEU A 241 -15.84 -2.57 -24.87
N THR A 242 -16.88 -2.01 -24.27
CA THR A 242 -17.01 -0.58 -24.01
C THR A 242 -16.88 -0.37 -22.52
N PHE A 243 -16.03 0.56 -22.11
CA PHE A 243 -15.82 0.88 -20.71
C PHE A 243 -17.09 1.47 -20.08
N PRO A 244 -17.45 1.06 -18.85
CA PRO A 244 -18.57 1.63 -18.14
C PRO A 244 -18.36 3.12 -17.83
N THR A 245 -19.39 3.94 -18.03
CA THR A 245 -19.32 5.40 -17.86
C THR A 245 -19.23 5.86 -16.40
N HIS A 246 -19.54 4.99 -15.45
CA HIS A 246 -19.52 5.28 -14.02
C HIS A 246 -18.17 4.98 -13.35
N ILE A 247 -17.18 4.51 -14.11
CA ILE A 247 -15.85 4.14 -13.61
C ILE A 247 -14.80 5.03 -14.25
N MET A 248 -13.83 5.39 -13.44
CA MET A 248 -12.68 6.16 -13.84
C MET A 248 -11.47 5.25 -13.94
N TYR A 249 -11.01 5.00 -15.16
CA TYR A 249 -9.78 4.25 -15.42
C TYR A 249 -8.62 5.24 -15.49
N LEU A 250 -7.82 5.30 -14.43
CA LEU A 250 -6.66 6.20 -14.33
C LEU A 250 -5.45 5.69 -15.11
N GLU A 251 -5.36 4.38 -15.23
CA GLU A 251 -4.44 3.67 -16.11
C GLU A 251 -5.24 2.73 -17.02
N PRO A 252 -4.72 2.40 -18.21
CA PRO A 252 -5.29 1.40 -19.09
C PRO A 252 -5.57 0.07 -18.35
N PRO A 253 -6.83 -0.40 -18.25
CA PRO A 253 -7.13 -1.64 -17.56
C PRO A 253 -6.57 -2.84 -18.32
N VAL A 254 -6.15 -3.87 -17.59
CA VAL A 254 -5.69 -5.14 -18.17
C VAL A 254 -6.89 -6.06 -18.37
N VAL A 255 -7.11 -6.51 -19.60
CA VAL A 255 -8.14 -7.51 -19.88
C VAL A 255 -7.65 -8.87 -19.39
N CYS A 256 -8.45 -9.54 -18.58
CA CYS A 256 -8.15 -10.85 -18.04
C CYS A 256 -9.38 -11.76 -18.10
N MET A 257 -9.13 -13.07 -18.03
CA MET A 257 -10.17 -14.09 -18.03
C MET A 257 -10.05 -14.95 -16.77
N TRP A 258 -11.19 -15.32 -16.19
CA TRP A 258 -11.25 -16.22 -15.05
C TRP A 258 -10.92 -17.65 -15.47
N GLU A 259 -9.99 -18.27 -14.74
CA GLU A 259 -9.65 -19.68 -14.85
C GLU A 259 -10.19 -20.43 -13.63
N GLU A 260 -11.23 -21.22 -13.86
CA GLU A 260 -11.98 -21.91 -12.78
C GLU A 260 -11.13 -22.97 -12.08
N THR A 261 -10.24 -23.65 -12.82
CA THR A 261 -9.43 -24.75 -12.30
C THR A 261 -8.41 -24.28 -11.25
N GLU A 262 -7.71 -23.18 -11.55
CA GLU A 262 -6.69 -22.58 -10.68
C GLU A 262 -7.26 -21.49 -9.75
N LYS A 263 -8.49 -21.04 -9.99
CA LYS A 263 -9.15 -19.91 -9.31
C LYS A 263 -8.32 -18.63 -9.40
N ILE A 264 -7.95 -18.27 -10.63
CA ILE A 264 -7.17 -17.07 -10.91
C ILE A 264 -7.78 -16.25 -12.03
N TRP A 265 -7.48 -14.96 -12.02
CA TRP A 265 -7.59 -14.13 -13.21
C TRP A 265 -6.29 -14.25 -14.01
N SER A 266 -6.39 -14.62 -15.28
CA SER A 266 -5.24 -14.86 -16.15
C SER A 266 -5.32 -14.04 -17.44
N THR A 267 -4.17 -13.64 -17.96
CA THR A 267 -4.00 -13.02 -19.28
C THR A 267 -3.56 -14.00 -20.36
N ARG A 268 -3.42 -15.30 -20.03
CA ARG A 268 -2.83 -16.34 -20.88
C ARG A 268 -3.46 -16.44 -22.27
N ASP A 269 -4.79 -16.46 -22.35
CA ASP A 269 -5.55 -16.63 -23.60
C ASP A 269 -6.12 -15.30 -24.13
N ILE A 270 -5.48 -14.18 -23.80
CA ILE A 270 -5.84 -12.83 -24.26
C ILE A 270 -4.73 -12.28 -25.15
N HIS A 271 -5.07 -11.92 -26.38
CA HIS A 271 -4.12 -11.49 -27.41
C HIS A 271 -4.60 -10.24 -28.16
N ASP A 272 -3.70 -9.59 -28.91
CA ASP A 272 -4.00 -8.42 -29.77
C ASP A 272 -4.83 -7.32 -29.07
N VAL A 273 -4.48 -7.00 -27.81
CA VAL A 273 -5.22 -6.00 -27.03
C VAL A 273 -4.97 -4.61 -27.60
N LYS A 274 -6.03 -3.95 -28.05
CA LYS A 274 -6.04 -2.58 -28.58
C LYS A 274 -7.02 -1.74 -27.78
N GLN A 275 -6.51 -0.71 -27.12
CA GLN A 275 -7.34 0.22 -26.38
C GLN A 275 -7.53 1.49 -27.18
N ASN A 276 -8.77 1.97 -27.22
CA ASN A 276 -9.13 3.25 -27.80
C ASN A 276 -9.74 4.11 -26.68
N GLU A 277 -8.92 5.01 -26.14
CA GLU A 277 -9.30 5.89 -25.04
C GLU A 277 -10.38 6.89 -25.46
N GLU A 278 -10.33 7.43 -26.68
CA GLU A 278 -11.31 8.38 -27.20
C GLU A 278 -12.72 7.78 -27.28
N LYS A 279 -12.83 6.53 -27.73
CA LYS A 279 -14.10 5.79 -27.82
C LYS A 279 -14.47 5.10 -26.51
N GLY A 280 -13.55 5.03 -25.55
CA GLY A 280 -13.72 4.25 -24.33
C GLY A 280 -13.95 2.77 -24.62
N THR A 281 -13.18 2.18 -25.52
CA THR A 281 -13.34 0.76 -25.92
C THR A 281 -12.02 0.02 -25.86
N VAL A 282 -12.08 -1.27 -25.50
CA VAL A 282 -10.96 -2.21 -25.63
C VAL A 282 -11.36 -3.35 -26.55
N SER A 283 -10.56 -3.61 -27.58
CA SER A 283 -10.67 -4.80 -28.41
C SER A 283 -9.53 -5.76 -28.13
N PHE A 284 -9.81 -7.05 -28.17
CA PHE A 284 -8.83 -8.12 -27.96
C PHE A 284 -9.32 -9.39 -28.65
N ARG A 285 -8.42 -10.37 -28.76
CA ARG A 285 -8.72 -11.69 -29.30
C ARG A 285 -8.53 -12.75 -28.23
N THR A 286 -9.36 -13.79 -28.28
CA THR A 286 -9.25 -14.92 -27.33
C THR A 286 -9.53 -16.26 -28.01
N GLY A 287 -8.83 -17.28 -27.54
CA GLY A 287 -8.97 -18.66 -28.01
C GLY A 287 -10.05 -19.47 -27.29
N LYS A 288 -10.71 -18.91 -26.27
CA LYS A 288 -11.71 -19.64 -25.47
C LYS A 288 -12.88 -18.76 -25.04
N PHE A 289 -14.01 -19.41 -24.78
CA PHE A 289 -15.14 -18.79 -24.09
C PHE A 289 -14.87 -18.77 -22.58
N GLY A 290 -15.39 -17.75 -21.89
CA GLY A 290 -15.14 -17.61 -20.46
C GLY A 290 -15.68 -16.32 -19.87
N ILE A 291 -15.27 -16.05 -18.64
CA ILE A 291 -15.66 -14.87 -17.88
C ILE A 291 -14.51 -13.87 -17.96
N ILE A 292 -14.79 -12.70 -18.53
CA ILE A 292 -13.82 -11.64 -18.76
C ILE A 292 -14.01 -10.53 -17.72
N GLY A 293 -12.90 -10.04 -17.19
CA GLY A 293 -12.83 -8.90 -16.27
C GLY A 293 -11.83 -7.85 -16.75
N LEU A 294 -12.02 -6.61 -16.29
CA LEU A 294 -11.08 -5.51 -16.49
C LEU A 294 -10.34 -5.26 -15.18
N ALA A 295 -9.07 -5.66 -15.12
CA ALA A 295 -8.20 -5.47 -13.97
C ALA A 295 -7.59 -4.07 -13.99
N THR A 296 -8.00 -3.22 -13.05
CA THR A 296 -7.50 -1.85 -12.90
C THR A 296 -6.44 -1.79 -11.82
N PHE A 297 -5.35 -1.06 -12.06
CA PHE A 297 -4.33 -0.84 -11.04
C PHE A 297 -4.89 -0.03 -9.89
N ARG A 298 -4.84 -0.59 -8.68
CA ARG A 298 -5.54 -0.05 -7.53
C ARG A 298 -4.93 1.24 -7.00
N TYR A 299 -3.61 1.37 -7.12
CA TYR A 299 -2.83 2.43 -6.49
C TYR A 299 -2.34 3.47 -7.49
N ALA A 300 -3.01 3.62 -8.64
CA ALA A 300 -2.66 4.59 -9.68
C ALA A 300 -2.60 6.06 -9.20
N ASN A 301 -3.29 6.37 -8.09
CA ASN A 301 -3.27 7.70 -7.47
C ASN A 301 -2.19 7.86 -6.38
N LEU A 302 -1.36 6.84 -6.13
CA LEU A 302 -0.28 6.86 -5.15
C LEU A 302 1.09 6.84 -5.85
N PRO A 303 2.13 7.45 -5.27
CA PRO A 303 2.11 8.29 -4.07
C PRO A 303 1.41 9.65 -4.30
N TYR A 304 0.98 10.28 -3.22
CA TYR A 304 0.44 11.65 -3.24
C TYR A 304 1.56 12.65 -3.50
N GLN A 305 1.26 13.69 -4.26
CA GLN A 305 2.22 14.74 -4.63
C GLN A 305 2.28 15.82 -3.56
N THR A 306 1.12 16.31 -3.11
CA THR A 306 1.02 17.31 -2.04
C THR A 306 -0.31 17.17 -1.29
N TRP A 307 -0.37 17.77 -0.11
CA TRP A 307 -1.60 17.87 0.68
C TRP A 307 -1.57 19.12 1.57
N GLU A 308 -2.74 19.66 1.89
CA GLU A 308 -2.93 20.78 2.81
C GLU A 308 -4.17 20.54 3.67
N ILE A 309 -4.05 20.77 4.98
CA ILE A 309 -5.16 20.76 5.94
C ILE A 309 -5.21 22.15 6.54
N LYS A 310 -6.35 22.83 6.41
CA LYS A 310 -6.54 24.17 6.96
C LYS A 310 -7.93 24.37 7.55
N PRO A 311 -8.06 25.17 8.60
CA PRO A 311 -9.37 25.56 9.10
C PRO A 311 -10.09 26.45 8.07
N ASN A 312 -11.41 26.38 8.11
CA ASN A 312 -12.30 27.22 7.31
C ASN A 312 -13.05 28.21 8.20
N GLU A 313 -13.55 29.29 7.62
CA GLU A 313 -14.25 30.37 8.36
C GLU A 313 -15.51 29.89 9.08
N ASP A 314 -16.20 28.89 8.53
CA ASP A 314 -17.45 28.32 9.08
C ASP A 314 -17.23 27.26 10.17
N GLY A 315 -15.99 27.15 10.68
CA GLY A 315 -15.56 26.18 11.69
C GLY A 315 -15.39 24.76 11.16
N SER A 316 -15.51 24.53 9.85
CA SER A 316 -15.12 23.26 9.20
C SER A 316 -13.62 23.22 8.94
N ILE A 317 -13.13 22.05 8.53
CA ILE A 317 -11.73 21.86 8.13
C ILE A 317 -11.72 21.49 6.65
N LEU A 318 -10.88 22.16 5.86
CA LEU A 318 -10.60 21.81 4.48
C LEU A 318 -9.37 20.91 4.42
N PHE A 319 -9.51 19.80 3.71
CA PHE A 319 -8.43 18.88 3.40
C PHE A 319 -8.29 18.78 1.88
N GLN A 320 -7.21 19.35 1.37
CA GLN A 320 -6.81 19.29 -0.03
C GLN A 320 -5.77 18.18 -0.19
N LEU A 321 -6.00 17.28 -1.14
CA LEU A 321 -5.13 16.16 -1.43
C LEU A 321 -4.88 16.10 -2.93
N ASN A 322 -3.64 16.34 -3.33
CA ASN A 322 -3.19 16.17 -4.70
C ASN A 322 -2.55 14.80 -4.82
N ALA A 323 -3.30 13.87 -5.39
CA ALA A 323 -2.81 12.53 -5.70
C ALA A 323 -1.93 12.56 -6.97
N ALA A 324 -1.45 11.40 -7.41
CA ALA A 324 -0.62 11.32 -8.62
C ALA A 324 -1.35 11.86 -9.87
N ILE A 325 -2.67 11.65 -9.98
CA ILE A 325 -3.47 12.03 -11.15
C ILE A 325 -4.59 13.01 -10.76
N ILE A 326 -5.36 12.68 -9.72
CA ILE A 326 -6.56 13.43 -9.32
C ILE A 326 -6.28 14.38 -8.15
N MET A 327 -6.90 15.56 -8.20
CA MET A 327 -6.92 16.49 -7.07
C MET A 327 -8.28 16.43 -6.36
N TYR A 328 -8.24 16.29 -5.04
CA TYR A 328 -9.40 16.16 -4.17
C TYR A 328 -9.45 17.32 -3.20
N GLU A 329 -10.65 17.82 -2.94
CA GLU A 329 -10.92 18.68 -1.79
C GLU A 329 -12.09 18.14 -0.98
N PHE A 330 -11.84 17.98 0.31
CA PHE A 330 -12.82 17.53 1.29
C PHE A 330 -13.06 18.62 2.32
N LYS A 331 -14.33 18.81 2.67
CA LYS A 331 -14.76 19.66 3.79
C LYS A 331 -15.29 18.77 4.92
N ILE A 332 -14.66 18.85 6.08
CA ILE A 332 -14.96 18.02 7.25
C ILE A 332 -15.68 18.87 8.30
N LYS A 333 -16.86 18.43 8.74
CA LYS A 333 -17.64 19.07 9.80
C LYS A 333 -18.47 18.03 10.55
N GLY A 334 -18.28 17.92 11.87
CA GLY A 334 -18.94 16.90 12.69
C GLY A 334 -18.54 15.49 12.24
N SER A 335 -19.52 14.59 12.16
CA SER A 335 -19.34 13.18 11.74
C SER A 335 -19.26 12.95 10.22
N SER A 336 -19.03 14.00 9.44
CA SER A 336 -19.38 14.04 8.02
C SER A 336 -18.28 14.67 7.15
N ILE A 337 -18.09 14.10 5.95
CA ILE A 337 -17.12 14.53 4.95
C ILE A 337 -17.87 14.90 3.68
N THR A 338 -17.75 16.15 3.23
CA THR A 338 -18.31 16.63 1.97
C THR A 338 -17.22 16.70 0.92
N VAL A 339 -17.44 16.13 -0.26
CA VAL A 339 -16.52 16.28 -1.39
C VAL A 339 -16.82 17.63 -2.05
N THR A 340 -15.93 18.61 -1.93
CA THR A 340 -16.14 19.95 -2.49
C THR A 340 -15.63 20.05 -3.91
N GLN A 341 -14.47 19.44 -4.18
CA GLN A 341 -13.83 19.50 -5.49
C GLN A 341 -13.20 18.16 -5.85
N PHE A 342 -13.27 17.83 -7.14
CA PHE A 342 -12.70 16.63 -7.73
C PHE A 342 -12.29 16.96 -9.17
N GLN A 343 -10.99 16.98 -9.46
CA GLN A 343 -10.42 17.51 -10.71
C GLN A 343 -9.44 16.53 -11.37
N ASN A 344 -9.17 16.74 -12.66
CA ASN A 344 -8.26 15.95 -13.51
C ASN A 344 -8.68 14.50 -13.77
N GLY A 345 -9.95 14.16 -13.56
CA GLY A 345 -10.49 12.86 -13.97
C GLY A 345 -10.52 12.74 -15.51
N PRO A 346 -10.16 11.58 -16.09
CA PRO A 346 -10.19 11.35 -17.55
C PRO A 346 -11.61 11.38 -18.14
N ASN A 347 -12.64 11.21 -17.31
CA ASN A 347 -14.03 11.24 -17.73
C ASN A 347 -14.94 11.88 -16.65
N ASN A 348 -16.24 12.00 -16.96
CA ASN A 348 -17.24 12.56 -16.05
C ASN A 348 -17.76 11.56 -15.00
N ALA A 349 -17.06 10.44 -14.76
CA ALA A 349 -17.43 9.54 -13.68
C ALA A 349 -17.32 10.25 -12.33
N LEU A 350 -18.14 9.82 -11.36
CA LEU A 350 -18.15 10.33 -9.98
C LEU A 350 -18.50 11.81 -9.81
N GLN A 351 -18.87 12.56 -10.84
CA GLN A 351 -19.29 13.96 -10.70
C GLN A 351 -20.51 14.13 -9.77
N ASP A 352 -21.36 13.11 -9.70
CA ASP A 352 -22.52 13.08 -8.82
C ASP A 352 -22.19 13.13 -7.33
N ILE A 353 -20.94 12.88 -6.91
CA ILE A 353 -20.55 12.89 -5.49
C ILE A 353 -20.19 14.29 -5.00
N ILE A 354 -19.94 15.23 -5.91
CA ILE A 354 -19.55 16.60 -5.59
C ILE A 354 -20.69 17.30 -4.85
N SER A 355 -20.34 18.08 -3.82
CA SER A 355 -21.26 18.73 -2.88
C SER A 355 -22.14 17.79 -2.06
N LYS A 356 -21.94 16.47 -2.14
CA LYS A 356 -22.62 15.50 -1.27
C LYS A 356 -21.77 15.14 -0.06
N THR A 357 -22.46 14.81 1.03
CA THR A 357 -21.85 14.49 2.32
C THR A 357 -21.95 13.00 2.62
N PHE A 358 -20.86 12.43 3.12
CA PHE A 358 -20.73 11.00 3.41
C PHE A 358 -20.03 10.76 4.74
N ARG A 359 -20.28 9.59 5.33
CA ARG A 359 -19.39 9.01 6.35
C ARG A 359 -18.18 8.39 5.66
N ILE A 360 -17.06 8.29 6.37
CA ILE A 360 -15.80 7.76 5.84
C ILE A 360 -15.94 6.38 5.19
N THR A 361 -16.70 5.46 5.78
CA THR A 361 -16.91 4.10 5.26
C THR A 361 -17.63 4.10 3.92
N LYS A 362 -18.66 4.95 3.77
CA LYS A 362 -19.43 5.08 2.52
C LYS A 362 -18.60 5.79 1.45
N LEU A 363 -17.86 6.84 1.81
CA LEU A 363 -16.97 7.55 0.89
C LEU A 363 -15.90 6.60 0.33
N LYS A 364 -15.24 5.83 1.21
CA LYS A 364 -14.23 4.84 0.84
C LYS A 364 -14.76 3.80 -0.15
N LYS A 365 -15.99 3.31 0.07
CA LYS A 365 -16.65 2.37 -0.84
C LYS A 365 -16.90 3.00 -2.22
N ILE A 366 -17.51 4.19 -2.26
CA ILE A 366 -17.83 4.89 -3.50
C ILE A 366 -16.58 5.18 -4.34
N LEU A 367 -15.51 5.68 -3.71
CA LEU A 367 -14.26 6.00 -4.41
C LEU A 367 -13.57 4.73 -4.95
N ARG A 368 -13.58 3.62 -4.20
CA ARG A 368 -13.05 2.33 -4.65
C ARG A 368 -13.84 1.73 -5.83
N GLU A 369 -15.17 1.73 -5.74
CA GLU A 369 -16.04 1.23 -6.81
C GLU A 369 -15.96 2.09 -8.08
N GLY A 370 -15.67 3.38 -7.93
CA GLY A 370 -15.47 4.30 -9.04
C GLY A 370 -14.06 4.28 -9.67
N GLY A 371 -13.15 3.43 -9.20
CA GLY A 371 -11.79 3.29 -9.77
C GLY A 371 -10.75 4.29 -9.23
N VAL A 372 -11.06 5.01 -8.14
CA VAL A 372 -10.19 6.04 -7.57
C VAL A 372 -9.86 5.74 -6.09
N ASP A 373 -9.16 4.65 -5.83
CA ASP A 373 -8.79 4.27 -4.46
C ASP A 373 -7.66 5.18 -3.92
N ILE A 374 -8.00 6.04 -2.98
CA ILE A 374 -7.06 6.85 -2.19
C ILE A 374 -6.85 6.27 -0.79
N PHE A 375 -7.27 5.03 -0.52
CA PHE A 375 -7.18 4.42 0.81
C PHE A 375 -6.29 3.19 0.74
N PRO A 376 -4.96 3.35 0.80
CA PRO A 376 -4.04 2.22 0.75
C PRO A 376 -4.35 1.22 1.87
N ASP A 377 -4.22 -0.07 1.55
CA ASP A 377 -4.26 -1.11 2.57
C ASP A 377 -2.85 -1.27 3.20
N TYR A 378 -2.73 -2.06 4.27
CA TYR A 378 -1.47 -2.16 5.04
C TYR A 378 -0.31 -2.76 4.25
N ASP A 379 -0.60 -3.52 3.19
CA ASP A 379 0.37 -4.14 2.29
C ASP A 379 0.62 -3.32 1.01
N ALA A 380 0.00 -2.15 0.87
CA ALA A 380 0.11 -1.34 -0.35
C ALA A 380 1.55 -0.91 -0.68
N PHE A 381 2.43 -0.79 0.33
CA PHE A 381 3.85 -0.47 0.12
C PHE A 381 4.62 -1.55 -0.67
N CYS A 382 4.10 -2.77 -0.76
CA CYS A 382 4.65 -3.81 -1.62
C CYS A 382 4.42 -3.51 -3.11
N TYR A 383 3.51 -2.57 -3.44
CA TYR A 383 3.01 -2.33 -4.79
C TYR A 383 3.07 -0.86 -5.22
N VAL A 384 3.57 0.04 -4.36
CA VAL A 384 3.69 1.48 -4.63
C VAL A 384 5.14 1.90 -4.48
N GLU A 385 5.75 2.30 -5.59
CA GLU A 385 7.10 2.84 -5.63
C GLU A 385 7.14 4.31 -5.18
N GLY A 386 8.30 4.77 -4.70
CA GLY A 386 8.48 6.17 -4.29
C GLY A 386 7.79 6.58 -2.99
N SER A 387 7.16 5.65 -2.27
CA SER A 387 6.56 5.88 -0.94
C SER A 387 7.51 5.47 0.20
N CYS A 388 7.37 6.11 1.36
CA CYS A 388 8.17 5.81 2.54
C CYS A 388 7.23 5.50 3.71
N GLU A 389 7.00 4.22 3.98
CA GLU A 389 6.22 3.81 5.14
C GLU A 389 6.79 4.42 6.42
N LYS A 390 5.92 4.99 7.26
CA LYS A 390 6.29 5.54 8.56
C LYS A 390 6.03 4.57 9.69
N HIS A 391 6.72 4.79 10.80
CA HIS A 391 6.51 4.11 12.08
C HIS A 391 5.04 4.25 12.51
N TRP A 392 4.27 3.18 12.34
CA TRP A 392 2.80 3.25 12.37
C TRP A 392 2.22 3.82 13.67
N PRO A 393 2.65 3.41 14.89
CA PRO A 393 2.12 4.00 16.12
C PRO A 393 2.41 5.50 16.24
N THR A 394 3.52 5.98 15.68
CA THR A 394 3.86 7.42 15.64
C THR A 394 2.97 8.13 14.64
N GLU A 395 2.84 7.59 13.43
CA GLU A 395 1.97 8.10 12.37
C GLU A 395 0.50 8.19 12.86
N TYR A 396 0.01 7.12 13.49
CA TYR A 396 -1.34 7.03 14.03
C TYR A 396 -1.63 8.12 15.08
N ILE A 397 -0.75 8.30 16.06
CA ILE A 397 -0.91 9.36 17.07
C ILE A 397 -0.73 10.74 16.45
N CYS A 398 0.17 10.89 15.46
CA CYS A 398 0.37 12.13 14.74
C CYS A 398 -0.94 12.58 14.06
N TYR A 399 -1.69 11.66 13.44
CA TYR A 399 -2.99 11.99 12.85
C TYR A 399 -4.02 12.49 13.84
N TYR A 400 -4.11 11.88 15.02
CA TYR A 400 -4.99 12.39 16.08
C TYR A 400 -4.57 13.78 16.54
N ASN A 401 -3.26 14.01 16.71
CA ASN A 401 -2.74 15.33 17.08
C ASN A 401 -3.04 16.37 15.97
N MET A 402 -2.77 16.06 14.70
CA MET A 402 -3.09 16.93 13.57
C MET A 402 -4.58 17.27 13.54
N ALA A 403 -5.45 16.27 13.73
CA ALA A 403 -6.89 16.46 13.71
C ALA A 403 -7.41 17.36 14.85
N GLN A 404 -6.86 17.22 16.06
CA GLN A 404 -7.18 18.08 17.21
C GLN A 404 -6.74 19.54 16.97
N LEU A 405 -5.63 19.73 16.27
CA LEU A 405 -5.01 21.03 16.04
C LEU A 405 -5.56 21.75 14.80
N ALA A 406 -6.20 21.04 13.88
CA ALA A 406 -6.59 21.53 12.55
C ALA A 406 -7.57 22.72 12.53
N ILE A 407 -8.24 23.04 13.65
CA ILE A 407 -9.07 24.27 13.75
C ILE A 407 -8.25 25.56 13.97
N CYS A 408 -7.00 25.42 14.38
CA CYS A 408 -6.09 26.55 14.65
C CYS A 408 -4.84 26.52 13.79
N TYR A 409 -4.52 25.36 13.22
CA TYR A 409 -3.28 25.13 12.49
C TYR A 409 -3.54 24.76 11.04
N ASN A 410 -2.69 25.29 10.17
CA ASN A 410 -2.55 24.82 8.81
C ASN A 410 -1.36 23.84 8.77
N PHE A 411 -1.60 22.64 8.25
CA PHE A 411 -0.60 21.62 7.99
C PHE A 411 -0.45 21.44 6.48
N ALA A 412 0.78 21.24 6.01
CA ALA A 412 1.03 20.95 4.61
C ALA A 412 2.14 19.91 4.42
N TRP A 413 2.13 19.29 3.25
CA TRP A 413 3.17 18.39 2.77
C TRP A 413 4.57 19.00 2.84
N SER A 414 5.60 18.17 3.05
CA SER A 414 7.01 18.58 3.01
C SER A 414 7.81 17.66 2.10
N ARG A 415 8.67 18.23 1.25
CA ARG A 415 9.53 17.46 0.33
C ARG A 415 10.49 16.50 1.03
N TRP A 416 10.81 16.80 2.29
CA TRP A 416 11.77 16.03 3.10
C TRP A 416 11.15 14.76 3.68
N ASN A 417 9.82 14.66 3.70
CA ASN A 417 9.14 13.57 4.39
C ASN A 417 9.52 12.20 3.80
N ALA A 418 9.46 12.05 2.48
CA ALA A 418 9.78 10.78 1.82
C ALA A 418 11.25 10.36 2.02
N THR A 419 12.17 11.33 2.12
CA THR A 419 13.62 11.06 2.21
C THR A 419 14.11 10.75 3.62
N GLU A 420 13.42 11.20 4.66
CA GLU A 420 13.89 11.11 6.06
C GLU A 420 13.67 9.73 6.73
N GLY A 421 13.18 8.75 5.97
CA GLY A 421 13.10 7.36 6.38
C GLY A 421 11.91 7.02 7.29
N TYR A 422 11.95 5.82 7.85
CA TYR A 422 10.82 5.17 8.54
C TYR A 422 10.40 5.86 9.85
N ARG A 423 11.34 6.30 10.68
CA ARG A 423 11.06 6.88 12.01
C ARG A 423 10.79 8.39 11.99
N SER A 424 11.01 9.06 10.87
CA SER A 424 10.92 10.51 10.78
C SER A 424 9.70 10.93 9.96
N ILE A 425 8.81 11.67 10.59
CA ILE A 425 7.69 12.34 9.91
C ILE A 425 8.04 13.82 9.81
N VAL A 426 8.08 14.34 8.59
CA VAL A 426 8.35 15.76 8.34
C VAL A 426 7.13 16.39 7.70
N MET A 427 6.69 17.53 8.23
CA MET A 427 5.57 18.27 7.66
C MET A 427 5.71 19.76 7.93
N GLN A 428 5.01 20.56 7.12
CA GLN A 428 4.90 21.99 7.32
C GLN A 428 3.75 22.31 8.27
N MET A 429 3.94 23.27 9.18
CA MET A 429 2.95 23.67 10.17
C MET A 429 3.01 25.18 10.43
N ARG A 430 1.85 25.83 10.51
CA ARG A 430 1.71 27.22 10.98
C ARG A 430 0.39 27.43 11.71
N ILE A 431 0.35 28.43 12.59
CA ILE A 431 -0.91 28.93 13.13
C ILE A 431 -1.65 29.64 12.00
N PHE A 432 -2.93 29.31 11.84
CA PHE A 432 -3.83 29.99 10.91
C PHE A 432 -4.52 31.16 11.62
N ASN A 433 -4.44 32.35 11.03
CA ASN A 433 -5.14 33.52 11.52
C ASN A 433 -6.13 34.04 10.46
N PRO A 434 -7.45 33.84 10.63
CA PRO A 434 -8.45 34.26 9.65
C PRO A 434 -8.47 35.78 9.40
N GLU A 435 -7.96 36.59 10.33
CA GLU A 435 -7.94 38.06 10.21
C GLU A 435 -6.82 38.59 9.29
N LEU A 436 -5.83 37.74 8.97
CA LEU A 436 -4.70 38.15 8.13
C LEU A 436 -4.97 37.84 6.65
N GLN A 437 -4.86 38.87 5.81
CA GLN A 437 -4.93 38.72 4.35
C GLN A 437 -3.81 37.80 3.82
N THR A 438 -2.61 37.90 4.41
CA THR A 438 -1.47 37.03 4.10
C THR A 438 -1.03 36.31 5.37
N GLN A 439 -1.06 34.99 5.32
CA GLN A 439 -0.63 34.14 6.43
C GLN A 439 0.90 34.18 6.60
N LYS A 440 1.37 33.90 7.82
CA LYS A 440 2.80 33.72 8.10
C LYS A 440 3.36 32.52 7.33
N PRO A 441 4.68 32.49 7.04
CA PRO A 441 5.30 31.33 6.43
C PRO A 441 5.17 30.10 7.33
N HIS A 442 5.19 28.92 6.71
CA HIS A 442 5.21 27.66 7.43
C HIS A 442 6.56 27.42 8.09
N ASN A 443 6.54 26.80 9.27
CA ASN A 443 7.71 26.19 9.86
C ASN A 443 7.72 24.70 9.51
N VAL A 444 8.90 24.10 9.40
CA VAL A 444 9.04 22.66 9.25
C VAL A 444 9.08 22.01 10.63
N VAL A 445 8.29 20.96 10.81
CA VAL A 445 8.21 20.16 12.04
C VAL A 445 8.72 18.76 11.75
N LEU A 446 9.62 18.29 12.60
CA LEU A 446 10.05 16.89 12.65
C LEU A 446 9.35 16.20 13.83
N VAL A 447 8.68 15.09 13.55
CA VAL A 447 8.05 14.21 14.54
C VAL A 447 8.71 12.84 14.45
N THR A 448 9.18 12.34 15.59
CA THR A 448 9.76 11.01 15.77
C THR A 448 8.97 10.25 16.84
N PRO A 449 9.21 8.94 17.06
CA PRO A 449 8.63 8.21 18.17
C PRO A 449 8.93 8.81 19.55
N LEU A 450 10.02 9.56 19.69
CA LEU A 450 10.52 10.08 20.97
C LEU A 450 10.24 11.57 21.18
N SER A 451 10.08 12.34 20.10
CA SER A 451 9.99 13.80 20.19
C SER A 451 9.30 14.46 18.99
N ALA A 452 8.89 15.72 19.18
CA ALA A 452 8.51 16.61 18.11
C ALA A 452 9.18 17.99 18.31
N ALA A 453 9.70 18.57 17.23
CA ALA A 453 10.33 19.88 17.27
C ALA A 453 10.16 20.66 15.97
N PHE A 454 10.15 21.99 16.07
CA PHE A 454 10.43 22.84 14.91
C PHE A 454 11.94 22.78 14.63
N ILE A 455 12.29 22.54 13.37
CA ILE A 455 13.69 22.37 12.95
C ILE A 455 14.20 23.61 12.20
N ASN A 456 15.51 23.81 12.21
CA ASN A 456 16.17 24.89 11.46
C ASN A 456 16.30 24.54 9.96
N CYS A 457 15.16 24.26 9.32
CA CYS A 457 15.06 23.83 7.94
C CYS A 457 13.83 24.47 7.28
N THR A 458 13.88 24.69 5.98
CA THR A 458 12.75 25.19 5.18
C THR A 458 12.57 24.32 3.92
N GLU A 459 11.51 24.55 3.14
CA GLU A 459 11.32 23.82 1.87
C GLU A 459 12.31 24.25 0.77
N VAL A 460 12.98 25.40 0.95
CA VAL A 460 13.94 25.97 -0.01
C VAL A 460 15.39 25.72 0.37
N THR A 461 15.66 25.20 1.57
CA THR A 461 17.04 24.88 1.98
C THR A 461 17.61 23.74 1.12
N PRO A 462 18.92 23.77 0.81
CA PRO A 462 19.52 22.77 -0.06
C PRO A 462 19.71 21.42 0.65
N LEU A 463 19.94 21.44 1.97
CA LEU A 463 20.19 20.27 2.79
C LEU A 463 19.21 20.23 3.96
N PHE A 464 18.80 19.02 4.33
CA PHE A 464 17.95 18.81 5.48
C PHE A 464 18.76 18.94 6.77
N CYS A 465 18.19 19.64 7.76
CA CYS A 465 18.79 19.82 9.08
C CYS A 465 17.81 19.34 10.15
N LYS A 466 18.23 18.37 10.96
CA LYS A 466 17.44 17.82 12.08
C LYS A 466 17.50 18.67 13.34
N ASP A 467 18.40 19.65 13.38
CA ASP A 467 18.63 20.43 14.58
C ASP A 467 17.38 21.26 14.92
N PRO A 468 16.89 21.15 16.17
CA PRO A 468 15.76 21.95 16.62
C PRO A 468 16.12 23.43 16.61
N LEU A 469 15.12 24.30 16.45
CA LEU A 469 15.33 25.74 16.59
C LEU A 469 15.91 26.08 17.97
N GLU A 470 16.84 27.03 18.02
CA GLU A 470 17.51 27.44 19.25
C GLU A 470 16.51 27.82 20.36
N GLY A 471 16.75 27.33 21.58
CA GLY A 471 15.86 27.57 22.72
C GLY A 471 14.59 26.71 22.76
N SER A 472 14.41 25.77 21.82
CA SER A 472 13.29 24.82 21.84
C SER A 472 13.37 23.88 23.04
N LYS A 473 12.26 23.73 23.75
CA LYS A 473 12.12 22.74 24.83
C LYS A 473 11.88 21.36 24.24
N PHE A 474 12.39 20.33 24.90
CA PHE A 474 12.03 18.95 24.58
C PHE A 474 10.51 18.76 24.67
N CYS A 475 9.92 18.25 23.59
CA CYS A 475 8.50 17.94 23.51
C CYS A 475 8.37 16.50 23.00
N CYS A 476 7.65 15.64 23.74
CA CYS A 476 7.56 14.22 23.40
C CYS A 476 6.66 13.91 22.18
N ASN A 477 5.77 14.83 21.81
CA ASN A 477 4.93 14.71 20.62
C ASN A 477 4.43 16.09 20.16
N LEU A 478 3.68 16.10 19.05
CA LEU A 478 3.12 17.30 18.43
C LEU A 478 2.20 18.09 19.37
N TRP A 479 1.43 17.41 20.21
CA TRP A 479 0.55 18.07 21.19
C TRP A 479 1.33 18.87 22.23
N TYR A 480 2.41 18.30 22.77
CA TYR A 480 3.28 19.01 23.72
C TYR A 480 4.08 20.13 23.04
N LEU A 481 4.47 19.96 21.78
CA LEU A 481 5.10 21.03 20.99
C LEU A 481 4.14 22.22 20.82
N MET A 482 2.88 21.94 20.50
CA MET A 482 1.84 22.97 20.46
C MET A 482 1.67 23.62 21.83
N LYS A 483 1.59 22.83 22.91
CA LYS A 483 1.40 23.33 24.27
C LYS A 483 2.57 24.21 24.74
N SER A 484 3.80 23.98 24.27
CA SER A 484 4.94 24.83 24.66
C SER A 484 4.99 26.15 23.87
N THR A 485 4.59 26.15 22.60
CA THR A 485 4.77 27.28 21.67
C THR A 485 3.52 28.15 21.47
N SER A 486 2.32 27.61 21.71
CA SER A 486 1.07 28.31 21.44
C SER A 486 0.69 29.33 22.52
N THR A 487 -0.02 30.37 22.10
CA THR A 487 -0.66 31.34 23.00
C THR A 487 -1.83 30.72 23.77
N ILE A 488 -2.26 31.36 24.86
CA ILE A 488 -3.42 30.93 25.66
C ILE A 488 -4.69 30.88 24.80
N TYR A 489 -4.87 31.84 23.90
CA TYR A 489 -6.00 31.88 22.97
C TYR A 489 -6.11 30.61 22.11
N VAL A 490 -5.00 30.20 21.49
CA VAL A 490 -4.97 28.98 20.65
C VAL A 490 -5.30 27.74 21.50
N ARG A 491 -4.78 27.66 22.72
CA ARG A 491 -5.04 26.52 23.62
C ARG A 491 -6.53 26.44 24.01
N ASN A 492 -7.16 27.56 24.31
CA ASN A 492 -8.59 27.59 24.63
C ASN A 492 -9.44 27.21 23.41
N LYS A 493 -9.11 27.75 22.23
CA LYS A 493 -9.82 27.44 21.00
C LYS A 493 -9.72 25.95 20.63
N ILE A 494 -8.57 25.31 20.85
CA ILE A 494 -8.41 23.86 20.63
C ILE A 494 -9.32 23.04 21.55
N GLN A 495 -9.61 23.50 22.78
CA GLN A 495 -10.53 22.80 23.67
C GLN A 495 -11.99 22.87 23.20
N GLU A 496 -12.33 23.82 22.34
CA GLU A 496 -13.67 23.99 21.76
C GLU A 496 -13.91 23.09 20.54
N ILE A 497 -12.90 22.37 20.04
CA ILE A 497 -13.08 21.50 18.87
C ILE A 497 -14.09 20.39 19.18
N SER A 498 -15.01 20.16 18.24
CA SER A 498 -15.88 18.99 18.30
C SER A 498 -15.07 17.70 18.23
N GLN A 499 -15.31 16.80 19.19
CA GLN A 499 -14.72 15.46 19.21
C GLN A 499 -15.09 14.67 17.95
N GLU A 500 -16.29 14.89 17.40
CA GLU A 500 -16.74 14.23 16.17
C GLU A 500 -15.93 14.70 14.95
N THR A 501 -15.68 16.01 14.83
CA THR A 501 -14.85 16.57 13.76
C THR A 501 -13.42 16.02 13.86
N THR A 502 -12.86 16.01 15.07
CA THR A 502 -11.53 15.46 15.35
C THR A 502 -11.44 14.00 14.92
N TYR A 503 -12.41 13.19 15.36
CA TYR A 503 -12.45 11.77 15.03
C TYR A 503 -12.59 11.55 13.51
N THR A 504 -13.50 12.29 12.85
CA THR A 504 -13.74 12.15 11.41
C THR A 504 -12.51 12.50 10.59
N LEU A 505 -11.82 13.60 10.92
CA LEU A 505 -10.58 13.98 10.27
C LEU A 505 -9.48 12.94 10.54
N ALA A 506 -9.29 12.53 11.79
CA ALA A 506 -8.29 11.50 12.13
C ALA A 506 -8.54 10.20 11.35
N GLN A 507 -9.79 9.73 11.25
CA GLN A 507 -10.13 8.53 10.47
C GLN A 507 -9.88 8.71 8.98
N LEU A 508 -10.14 9.90 8.42
CA LEU A 508 -9.82 10.20 7.03
C LEU A 508 -8.31 10.13 6.80
N LEU A 509 -7.51 10.75 7.67
CA LEU A 509 -6.05 10.76 7.58
C LEU A 509 -5.43 9.37 7.81
N ILE A 510 -5.95 8.60 8.76
CA ILE A 510 -5.59 7.19 8.99
C ILE A 510 -5.91 6.35 7.76
N GLY A 511 -7.03 6.63 7.10
CA GLY A 511 -7.46 5.92 5.90
C GLY A 511 -6.59 6.20 4.69
N THR A 512 -6.19 7.46 4.49
CA THR A 512 -5.35 7.87 3.36
C THR A 512 -3.86 7.63 3.61
N ARG A 513 -3.42 7.61 4.86
CA ARG A 513 -2.00 7.45 5.24
C ARG A 513 -1.08 8.45 4.53
N ILE A 514 -1.52 9.71 4.44
CA ILE A 514 -0.77 10.78 3.76
C ILE A 514 0.68 10.95 4.24
N LEU A 515 1.05 10.55 5.45
CA LEU A 515 2.42 10.75 5.95
C LEU A 515 3.36 9.64 5.46
N SER A 516 2.82 8.49 5.06
CA SER A 516 3.58 7.37 4.50
C SER A 516 3.59 7.35 2.98
N PHE A 517 2.53 7.88 2.34
CA PHE A 517 2.36 7.85 0.89
C PHE A 517 2.56 9.22 0.24
N SER A 518 3.27 10.18 0.87
CA SER A 518 3.59 11.49 0.29
C SER A 518 5.01 11.96 0.57
#